data_AF-A0A1A8S8Y1-F1
#
_entry.id   AF-A0A1A8S8Y1-F1
#
_cell.length_a   1.000
_cell.length_b   1.000
_cell.length_c   1.000
_cell.angle_alpha   90.00
_cell.angle_beta   90.00
_cell.angle_gamma   90.00
#
_symmetry.space_group_name_H-M   'P 1'
#
loop_
_entity.id
_entity.type
_entity.pdbx_description
1 polymer ?
#
loop_
_entity_poly.entity_id
_entity_poly.type
_entity_poly.pdbx_seq_one_letter_code
_entity_poly.pdbx_strand_id
1 'polypeptide(L)'
;QKMTSRSYSALILAAWLNAVFWSSMPIVGWASYAPDPTGATCTINWRQNDASFVSYTMAVIAVNFLVPLSIMFYCYYNVSVTVRRYKASNCLDSINVDWSDQMDVTK
;
A
#
# COMPACT_ATOMS: atom_id res chain seq x y z
N GLN A 1 -10.84 11.98 12.35
CA GLN A 1 -9.75 12.18 11.37
C GLN A 1 -10.37 12.28 9.97
N LYS A 2 -10.66 13.50 9.49
CA LYS A 2 -11.21 13.67 8.13
C LYS A 2 -10.05 13.50 7.17
N MET A 3 -10.07 12.47 6.32
CA MET A 3 -9.08 12.34 5.27
C MET A 3 -9.14 13.61 4.43
N THR A 4 -8.07 14.41 4.47
CA THR A 4 -7.97 15.65 3.70
C THR A 4 -8.23 15.30 2.25
N SER A 5 -9.18 15.96 1.58
CA SER A 5 -9.54 15.65 0.18
C SER A 5 -8.31 15.64 -0.75
N ARG A 6 -7.28 16.43 -0.42
CA ARG A 6 -5.98 16.44 -1.09
C ARG A 6 -5.27 15.08 -1.06
N SER A 7 -5.30 14.35 0.06
CA SER A 7 -4.70 13.02 0.18
C SER A 7 -5.47 11.98 -0.65
N TYR A 8 -6.80 12.04 -0.66
CA TYR A 8 -7.63 11.16 -1.47
C TYR A 8 -7.40 11.40 -2.98
N SER A 9 -7.37 12.66 -3.41
CA SER A 9 -7.04 13.01 -4.79
C SER A 9 -5.62 12.59 -5.18
N ALA A 10 -4.64 12.71 -4.29
CA ALA A 10 -3.28 12.26 -4.54
C ALA A 10 -3.19 10.74 -4.73
N LEU A 11 -3.94 9.95 -3.96
CA LEU A 11 -4.00 8.49 -4.13
C LEU A 11 -4.62 8.10 -5.48
N ILE A 12 -5.69 8.79 -5.89
CA ILE A 12 -6.32 8.55 -7.20
C ILE A 12 -5.35 8.90 -8.33
N LEU A 13 -4.70 10.06 -8.24
CA LEU A 13 -3.73 10.49 -9.25
C LEU A 13 -2.54 9.52 -9.32
N ALA A 14 -2.03 9.04 -8.18
CA ALA A 14 -0.97 8.04 -8.14
C ALA A 14 -1.41 6.72 -8.79
N ALA A 15 -2.64 6.26 -8.53
CA ALA A 15 -3.19 5.06 -9.15
C ALA A 15 -3.33 5.21 -10.68
N TRP A 16 -3.81 6.37 -11.14
CA TRP A 16 -3.94 6.69 -12.56
C TRP A 16 -2.58 6.76 -13.25
N LEU A 17 -1.61 7.48 -12.68
CA LEU A 17 -0.26 7.58 -13.24
C LEU A 17 0.43 6.22 -13.29
N ASN A 18 0.28 5.41 -12.24
CA ASN A 18 0.78 4.05 -12.22
C ASN A 18 0.11 3.19 -13.33
N ALA A 19 -1.21 3.27 -13.48
CA ALA A 19 -1.93 2.55 -14.53
C ALA A 19 -1.49 2.97 -15.95
N VAL A 20 -1.35 4.27 -16.21
CA VAL A 20 -0.91 4.79 -17.51
C VAL A 20 0.55 4.42 -17.78
N PHE A 21 1.42 4.53 -16.78
CA PHE A 21 2.82 4.14 -16.88
C PHE A 21 2.97 2.67 -17.25
N TRP A 22 2.31 1.77 -16.50
CA TRP A 22 2.33 0.33 -16.82
C TRP A 22 1.62 0.01 -18.13
N SER A 23 0.53 0.70 -18.50
CA SER A 23 -0.13 0.48 -19.79
C SER A 23 0.70 0.95 -20.99
N SER A 24 1.58 1.95 -20.80
CA SER A 24 2.43 2.49 -21.85
C SER A 24 3.68 1.63 -22.10
N MET A 25 4.24 1.01 -21.06
CA MET A 25 5.46 0.19 -21.12
C MET A 25 5.42 -0.93 -22.20
N PRO A 26 4.32 -1.67 -22.37
CA PRO A 26 4.18 -2.67 -23.43
C PRO A 26 4.28 -2.08 -24.85
N ILE A 27 3.89 -0.80 -25.03
CA ILE A 27 3.90 -0.12 -26.34
C ILE A 27 5.30 0.38 -26.70
N VAL A 28 6.19 0.60 -25.72
CA VAL A 28 7.56 1.10 -25.94
C VAL A 28 8.57 -0.01 -26.32
N GLY A 29 8.11 -1.25 -26.50
CA GLY A 29 8.96 -2.34 -27.02
C GLY A 29 9.61 -3.25 -25.98
N TRP A 30 9.15 -3.21 -24.72
CA TRP A 30 9.57 -4.18 -23.68
C TRP A 30 8.84 -5.53 -23.76
N ALA A 31 7.70 -5.60 -24.46
CA ALA A 31 6.95 -6.82 -24.67
C ALA A 31 6.32 -6.83 -26.08
N SER A 32 6.29 -7.99 -26.73
CA SER A 32 5.65 -8.17 -28.04
C SER A 32 4.30 -8.88 -27.85
N TYR A 33 3.20 -8.23 -28.25
CA TYR A 33 1.89 -8.86 -28.33
C TYR A 33 1.82 -9.67 -29.63
N ALA A 34 1.56 -10.98 -29.53
CA ALA A 34 1.25 -11.79 -30.70
C ALA A 34 -0.24 -12.16 -30.71
N PRO A 35 -0.85 -12.31 -31.88
CA PRO A 35 -2.19 -12.90 -31.93
C PRO A 35 -2.14 -14.36 -31.49
N ASP A 36 -3.05 -14.75 -30.58
CA ASP A 36 -3.26 -16.17 -30.24
C ASP A 36 -3.72 -16.93 -31.50
N PRO A 37 -3.51 -18.26 -31.60
CA PRO A 37 -3.82 -19.04 -32.79
C PRO A 37 -5.33 -19.12 -33.10
N THR A 38 -6.20 -18.63 -32.22
CA THR A 38 -7.65 -18.49 -32.42
C THR A 38 -8.05 -17.17 -33.10
N GLY A 39 -7.13 -16.20 -33.25
CA GLY A 39 -7.37 -14.92 -33.93
C GLY A 39 -8.37 -13.96 -33.27
N ALA A 40 -9.03 -14.37 -32.18
CA ALA A 40 -10.05 -13.59 -31.47
C ALA A 40 -9.49 -12.74 -30.33
N THR A 41 -8.28 -13.03 -29.88
CA THR A 41 -7.64 -12.34 -28.74
C THR A 41 -6.16 -12.12 -29.03
N CYS A 42 -5.65 -10.93 -28.69
CA CYS A 42 -4.22 -10.67 -28.66
C CYS A 42 -3.69 -11.14 -27.31
N THR A 43 -2.80 -12.14 -27.32
CA THR A 43 -2.21 -12.72 -26.11
C THR A 43 -0.70 -12.54 -26.16
N ILE A 44 -0.14 -12.24 -25.01
CA ILE A 44 1.30 -12.26 -24.76
C ILE A 44 1.93 -13.58 -25.24
N ASN A 45 2.93 -13.50 -26.13
CA ASN A 45 3.46 -14.68 -26.83
C ASN A 45 4.31 -15.56 -25.89
N TRP A 46 3.70 -16.48 -25.16
CA TRP A 46 4.38 -17.43 -24.26
C TRP A 46 5.34 -18.39 -24.99
N ARG A 47 5.26 -18.45 -26.33
CA ARG A 47 5.96 -19.44 -27.15
C ARG A 47 7.41 -19.08 -27.43
N GLN A 48 7.77 -17.81 -27.28
CA GLN A 48 9.16 -17.36 -27.14
C GLN A 48 9.32 -16.95 -25.68
N ASN A 49 10.14 -17.68 -24.91
CA ASN A 49 10.49 -17.36 -23.53
C ASN A 49 11.36 -16.10 -23.45
N ASP A 50 10.85 -14.96 -23.92
CA ASP A 50 11.55 -13.69 -23.81
C ASP A 50 11.58 -13.27 -22.34
N ALA A 51 12.77 -13.29 -21.75
CA ALA A 51 13.00 -12.87 -20.37
C ALA A 51 12.45 -11.47 -20.09
N SER A 52 12.43 -10.61 -21.11
CA SER A 52 11.84 -9.27 -21.09
C SER A 52 10.36 -9.25 -20.67
N PHE A 53 9.59 -10.24 -21.12
CA PHE A 53 8.17 -10.34 -20.79
C PHE A 53 7.93 -10.79 -19.34
N VAL A 54 8.72 -11.77 -18.88
CA VAL A 54 8.69 -12.24 -17.48
C VAL A 54 9.12 -11.12 -16.54
N SER A 55 10.21 -10.41 -16.87
CA SER A 55 10.68 -9.26 -16.08
C SER A 55 9.63 -8.15 -16.00
N TYR A 56 8.91 -7.85 -17.08
CA TYR A 56 7.81 -6.88 -17.09
C TYR A 56 6.66 -7.31 -16.16
N THR A 57 6.16 -8.54 -16.32
CA THR A 57 5.04 -9.05 -15.52
C THR A 57 5.40 -9.11 -14.02
N MET A 58 6.61 -9.58 -13.70
CA MET A 58 7.10 -9.61 -12.32
C MET A 58 7.26 -8.20 -11.73
N ALA A 59 7.71 -7.22 -12.52
CA ALA A 59 7.83 -5.83 -12.06
C ALA A 59 6.46 -5.17 -11.82
N VAL A 60 5.48 -5.39 -12.71
CA VAL A 60 4.10 -4.92 -12.54
C VAL A 60 3.50 -5.49 -11.25
N ILE A 61 3.62 -6.81 -11.06
CA ILE A 61 3.09 -7.48 -9.86
C ILE A 61 3.81 -6.98 -8.62
N ALA A 62 5.14 -6.88 -8.65
CA ALA A 62 5.90 -6.37 -7.51
C ALA A 62 5.44 -4.95 -7.14
N VAL A 63 5.32 -4.02 -8.10
CA VAL A 63 4.92 -2.64 -7.79
C VAL A 63 3.45 -2.55 -7.38
N ASN A 64 2.53 -3.18 -8.12
CA ASN A 64 1.11 -3.17 -7.78
C ASN A 64 0.77 -3.93 -6.50
N PHE A 65 1.64 -4.81 -6.01
CA PHE A 65 1.44 -5.50 -4.74
C PHE A 65 2.18 -4.81 -3.59
N LEU A 66 3.43 -4.37 -3.81
CA LEU A 66 4.22 -3.67 -2.80
C LEU A 66 3.62 -2.29 -2.45
N VAL A 67 3.05 -1.57 -3.42
CA VAL A 67 2.41 -0.27 -3.15
C VAL A 67 1.23 -0.43 -2.16
N PRO A 68 0.19 -1.23 -2.44
CA PRO A 68 -0.90 -1.42 -1.47
C PRO A 68 -0.43 -2.10 -0.19
N LEU A 69 0.52 -3.04 -0.23
CA LEU A 69 1.07 -3.64 0.98
C LEU A 69 1.77 -2.61 1.88
N SER A 70 2.58 -1.72 1.30
CA SER A 70 3.28 -0.68 2.07
C SER A 70 2.30 0.31 2.70
N ILE A 71 1.23 0.68 1.97
CA ILE A 71 0.16 1.53 2.49
C ILE A 71 -0.54 0.84 3.66
N MET A 72 -0.94 -0.43 3.50
CA MET A 72 -1.56 -1.21 4.57
C MET A 72 -0.64 -1.31 5.79
N PHE A 73 0.63 -1.67 5.58
CA PHE A 73 1.61 -1.79 6.66
C PHE A 73 1.79 -0.46 7.41
N TYR A 74 1.92 0.66 6.68
CA TYR A 74 2.04 1.99 7.28
C TYR A 74 0.81 2.34 8.11
N CYS A 75 -0.39 2.13 7.59
CA CYS A 75 -1.64 2.37 8.32
C CYS A 75 -1.69 1.55 9.62
N TYR A 76 -1.41 0.25 9.55
CA TYR A 76 -1.43 -0.63 10.71
C TYR A 76 -0.34 -0.31 11.73
N TYR A 77 0.85 0.07 11.27
CA TYR A 77 1.94 0.49 12.14
C TYR A 77 1.56 1.73 12.95
N ASN A 78 1.03 2.77 12.28
CA ASN A 78 0.58 4.00 12.94
C ASN A 78 -0.55 3.75 13.94
N VAL A 79 -1.52 2.89 13.61
CA VAL A 79 -2.58 2.49 14.54
C VAL A 79 -1.99 1.77 15.75
N SER A 80 -1.07 0.82 15.53
CA SER A 80 -0.43 0.07 16.61
C SER A 80 0.36 0.97 17.56
N VAL A 81 1.11 1.94 17.01
CA VAL A 81 1.84 2.93 17.80
C VAL A 81 0.88 3.81 18.61
N THR A 82 -0.21 4.27 17.99
CA THR A 82 -1.21 5.10 18.65
C THR A 82 -1.89 4.35 19.80
N VAL A 83 -2.29 3.10 19.59
CA VAL A 83 -2.89 2.24 20.62
C VAL A 83 -1.90 1.98 21.77
N ARG A 84 -0.62 1.72 21.47
CA ARG A 84 0.42 1.55 22.49
C ARG A 84 0.60 2.81 23.34
N ARG A 85 0.61 3.99 22.72
CA ARG A 85 0.67 5.28 23.43
C ARG A 85 -0.55 5.50 24.30
N TYR A 86 -1.75 5.22 23.77
CA TYR A 86 -3.00 5.37 24.52
C TYR A 86 -3.05 4.46 25.75
N LYS A 87 -2.59 3.20 25.63
CA LYS A 87 -2.45 2.29 26.78
C LYS A 87 -1.47 2.81 27.83
N ALA A 88 -0.33 3.34 27.40
CA ALA A 88 0.67 3.90 28.32
C ALA A 88 0.12 5.14 29.06
N SER A 89 -0.55 6.06 28.35
CA SER A 89 -1.20 7.22 28.95
C SER A 89 -2.28 6.83 29.95
N ASN A 90 -3.20 5.92 29.59
CA ASN A 90 -4.25 5.47 30.51
C ASN A 90 -3.68 4.77 31.76
N CYS A 91 -2.57 4.02 31.63
CA CYS A 91 -1.90 3.40 32.77
C CYS A 91 -1.30 4.46 33.70
N LEU A 92 -0.63 5.46 33.14
CA LEU A 92 -0.10 6.59 33.91
C LEU A 92 -1.22 7.37 34.61
N ASP A 93 -2.34 7.62 33.93
CA ASP A 93 -3.51 8.26 34.54
C ASP A 93 -4.06 7.43 35.71
N SER A 94 -4.16 6.10 35.56
CA SER A 94 -4.64 5.24 36.65
C SER A 94 -3.72 5.25 37.87
N ILE A 95 -2.40 5.30 37.68
CA ILE A 95 -1.41 5.42 38.76
C ILE A 95 -1.52 6.80 39.42
N ASN A 96 -1.72 7.85 38.64
CA ASN A 96 -1.82 9.22 39.14
C ASN A 96 -3.07 9.42 40.03
N VAL A 97 -4.18 8.74 39.72
CA VAL A 97 -5.38 8.72 40.57
C VAL A 97 -5.10 8.05 41.92
N ASP A 98 -4.45 6.88 41.93
CA ASP A 98 -4.10 6.14 43.16
C ASP A 98 -3.21 6.99 44.11
N TRP A 99 -2.21 7.68 43.58
CA TRP A 99 -1.38 8.61 44.37
C TRP A 99 -2.16 9.79 44.94
N SER A 100 -3.16 10.28 44.20
CA SER A 100 -3.99 11.40 44.64
C SER A 100 -4.86 10.97 45.82
N ASP A 101 -5.49 9.80 45.72
CA ASP A 101 -6.29 9.23 46.81
C ASP A 101 -5.43 9.00 48.05
N GLN A 102 -4.19 8.50 47.91
CA GLN A 102 -3.31 8.25 49.05
C GLN A 102 -2.82 9.54 49.77
N MET A 103 -2.71 10.65 49.05
CA MET A 103 -2.34 11.95 49.63
C MET A 103 -3.48 12.61 50.42
N ASP A 104 -4.72 12.35 50.03
CA ASP A 104 -5.90 12.87 50.74
C ASP A 104 -6.13 12.19 52.09
N VAL A 105 -5.81 10.89 52.23
CA VAL A 105 -5.89 10.18 53.53
C VAL A 105 -4.74 10.52 54.49
N THR A 106 -3.66 11.13 54.00
CA THR A 106 -2.49 11.48 54.83
C THR A 106 -2.47 12.95 55.29
N LYS A 107 -3.50 13.73 54.92
CA LYS A 107 -3.71 15.10 55.35
C LYS A 107 -4.77 15.20 56.44
#